data_AF-A0A7S2QTS8-F1
#
_entry.id   AF-A0A7S2QTS8-F1
#
_cell.length_a   1.000
_cell.length_b   1.000
_cell.length_c   1.000
_cell.angle_alpha   90.00
_cell.angle_beta   90.00
_cell.angle_gamma   90.00
#
_symmetry.space_group_name_H-M   'P 1'
#
loop_
_entity.id
_entity.type
_entity.pdbx_description
1 polymer ?
#
loop_
_entity_poly.entity_id
_entity_poly.type
_entity_poly.pdbx_seq_one_letter_code
_entity_poly.pdbx_strand_id
1 'polypeptide(L)'
;KLHWDIAPHLLDYDPILLHLAEGFAETTHPYVFIASKGFTELLEAKGSQEKTAPLTKKLVVILRQTLRSTNQDVFVRALDGLRLLSGCVGPEMNPHLASLLVQVNQKGRFRGIEAKINETIEAFAYNGGDAAIKAIKAKVPTFTIC
;
A
#
# COMPACT_ATOMS: atom_id res chain seq x y z
N LYS A 1 10.41 17.21 0.00
CA LYS A 1 9.25 17.24 0.93
C LYS A 1 8.18 18.12 0.32
N LEU A 2 6.91 17.83 0.55
CA LEU A 2 5.85 18.76 0.16
C LEU A 2 5.84 19.96 1.12
N HIS A 3 5.43 21.12 0.61
CA HIS A 3 5.05 22.23 1.46
C HIS A 3 3.59 22.03 1.85
N TRP A 4 3.32 21.85 3.14
CA TRP A 4 1.96 21.70 3.67
C TRP A 4 1.55 22.98 4.37
N ASP A 5 0.41 23.55 3.97
CA ASP A 5 -0.16 24.72 4.65
C ASP A 5 -0.65 24.36 6.07
N ILE A 6 -1.10 23.11 6.26
CA ILE A 6 -1.48 22.54 7.55
C ILE A 6 -0.62 21.31 7.80
N ALA A 7 0.02 21.22 8.97
CA ALA A 7 0.90 20.11 9.30
C ALA A 7 0.20 18.75 9.16
N PRO A 8 0.84 17.71 8.57
CA PRO A 8 0.23 16.40 8.33
C PRO A 8 -0.48 15.75 9.52
N HIS A 9 0.05 15.90 10.73
CA HIS A 9 -0.53 15.33 11.94
C HIS A 9 -1.81 16.04 12.41
N LEU A 10 -2.10 17.26 11.91
CA LEU A 10 -3.30 18.03 12.24
C LEU A 10 -4.44 17.80 11.24
N LEU A 11 -4.14 17.26 10.05
CA LEU A 11 -5.14 17.03 9.00
C LEU A 11 -6.11 15.89 9.36
N ASP A 12 -7.34 16.02 8.88
CA ASP A 12 -8.25 14.87 8.75
C ASP A 12 -7.87 14.07 7.49
N TYR A 13 -7.90 12.74 7.58
CA TYR A 13 -7.45 11.86 6.52
C TYR A 13 -8.57 11.50 5.56
N ASP A 14 -9.83 11.58 5.97
CA ASP A 14 -10.96 11.47 5.05
C ASP A 14 -11.32 12.87 4.53
N PRO A 15 -11.29 13.14 3.21
CA PRO A 15 -10.97 12.23 2.11
C PRO A 15 -9.52 12.34 1.60
N ILE A 16 -8.66 13.17 2.22
CA ILE A 16 -7.34 13.52 1.70
C ILE A 16 -6.48 12.29 1.39
N LEU A 17 -6.39 11.34 2.32
CA LEU A 17 -5.58 10.13 2.15
C LEU A 17 -6.15 9.21 1.05
N LEU A 18 -7.47 9.19 0.88
CA LEU A 18 -8.13 8.42 -0.18
C LEU A 18 -7.80 9.00 -1.56
N HIS A 19 -7.90 10.32 -1.72
CA HIS A 19 -7.55 11.00 -2.98
C HIS A 19 -6.07 10.82 -3.35
N LEU A 20 -5.17 10.86 -2.35
CA LEU A 20 -3.75 10.60 -2.57
C LEU A 20 -3.51 9.15 -3.04
N ALA A 21 -4.25 8.18 -2.50
CA ALA A 21 -4.18 6.78 -2.95
C ALA A 21 -4.70 6.59 -4.38
N GLU A 22 -5.77 7.28 -4.76
CA GLU A 22 -6.29 7.28 -6.14
C GLU A 22 -5.25 7.85 -7.12
N GLY A 23 -4.51 8.86 -6.68
CA GLY A 23 -3.42 9.48 -7.44
C GLY A 23 -2.26 8.54 -7.79
N PHE A 24 -2.18 7.33 -7.23
CA PHE A 24 -1.23 6.32 -7.71
C PHE A 24 -1.51 5.83 -9.13
N ALA A 25 -2.73 6.03 -9.65
CA ALA A 25 -3.06 5.75 -11.05
C ALA A 25 -2.53 6.82 -12.02
N GLU A 26 -2.20 8.02 -11.53
CA GLU A 26 -1.73 9.13 -12.38
C GLU A 26 -0.41 8.81 -13.06
N THR A 27 -0.17 9.38 -14.24
CA THR A 27 1.09 9.18 -15.01
C THR A 27 1.81 10.48 -15.33
N THR A 28 1.26 11.62 -14.92
CA THR A 28 1.73 12.95 -15.34
C THR A 28 2.29 13.73 -14.16
N HIS A 29 3.40 14.44 -14.39
CA HIS A 29 3.94 15.39 -13.41
C HIS A 29 3.08 16.68 -13.39
N PRO A 30 2.77 17.27 -12.21
CA PRO A 30 3.26 16.94 -10.87
C PRO A 30 2.43 15.92 -10.08
N TYR A 31 1.31 15.43 -10.62
CA TYR A 31 0.34 14.61 -9.88
C TYR A 31 0.94 13.33 -9.28
N VAL A 32 1.80 12.63 -10.03
CA VAL A 32 2.50 11.43 -9.53
C VAL A 32 3.31 11.72 -8.27
N PHE A 33 4.04 12.85 -8.28
CA PHE A 33 4.90 13.26 -7.18
C PHE A 33 4.07 13.66 -5.96
N ILE A 34 3.03 14.47 -6.17
CA ILE A 34 2.15 14.94 -5.09
C ILE A 34 1.43 13.77 -4.44
N ALA A 35 0.82 12.88 -5.22
CA ALA A 35 0.12 11.70 -4.71
C ALA A 35 1.05 10.82 -3.88
N SER A 36 2.21 10.44 -4.45
CA SER A 36 3.13 9.53 -3.78
C SER A 36 3.75 10.16 -2.54
N LYS A 37 4.24 11.40 -2.64
CA LYS A 37 4.90 12.05 -1.50
C LYS A 37 3.91 12.42 -0.40
N GLY A 38 2.71 12.86 -0.78
CA GLY A 38 1.64 13.19 0.16
C GLY A 38 1.18 11.98 0.94
N PHE A 39 0.95 10.86 0.25
CA PHE A 39 0.57 9.60 0.89
C PHE A 39 1.61 9.14 1.91
N THR A 40 2.90 9.15 1.54
CA THR A 40 4.00 8.83 2.45
C THR A 40 4.05 9.77 3.67
N GLU A 41 4.03 11.09 3.45
CA GLU A 41 4.16 12.06 4.54
C GLU A 41 2.96 12.05 5.50
N LEU A 42 1.75 11.71 5.03
CA LEU A 42 0.61 11.44 5.93
C LEU A 42 0.86 10.17 6.74
N LEU A 43 1.18 9.03 6.13
CA LEU A 43 1.35 7.78 6.87
C LEU A 43 2.54 7.78 7.85
N GLU A 44 3.56 8.61 7.62
CA GLU A 44 4.69 8.82 8.53
C GLU A 44 4.40 9.84 9.66
N ALA A 45 3.27 10.56 9.60
CA ALA A 45 2.94 11.57 10.61
C ALA A 45 2.58 10.95 11.97
N LYS A 46 2.83 11.70 13.05
CA LYS A 46 2.41 11.28 14.39
C LYS A 46 0.88 11.09 14.43
N GLY A 47 0.43 9.95 14.95
CA GLY A 47 -1.00 9.62 15.05
C GLY A 47 -1.64 9.17 13.72
N SER A 48 -0.84 8.91 12.68
CA SER A 48 -1.34 8.47 11.38
C SER A 48 -2.14 7.16 11.47
N GLN A 49 -1.72 6.22 12.32
CA GLN A 49 -2.40 4.94 12.51
C GLN A 49 -3.86 5.11 12.92
N GLU A 50 -4.14 5.94 13.93
CA GLU A 50 -5.50 6.19 14.43
C GLU A 50 -6.41 6.79 13.36
N LYS A 51 -5.84 7.64 12.49
CA LYS A 51 -6.54 8.30 11.38
C LYS A 51 -6.70 7.40 10.16
N THR A 52 -5.76 6.46 9.95
CA THR A 52 -5.73 5.58 8.77
C THR A 52 -6.54 4.31 8.99
N ALA A 53 -6.55 3.75 10.21
CA ALA A 53 -7.24 2.50 10.52
C ALA A 53 -8.72 2.48 10.08
N PRO A 54 -9.54 3.53 10.31
CA PRO A 54 -10.92 3.58 9.83
C PRO A 54 -11.07 3.56 8.31
N LEU A 55 -10.02 3.98 7.58
CA LEU A 55 -10.01 4.07 6.11
C LEU A 55 -9.44 2.83 5.43
N THR A 56 -8.86 1.89 6.19
CA THR A 56 -8.14 0.71 5.68
C THR A 56 -8.90 -0.02 4.58
N LYS A 57 -10.19 -0.33 4.79
CA LYS A 57 -11.00 -1.04 3.80
C LYS A 57 -11.12 -0.27 2.48
N LYS A 58 -11.35 1.06 2.54
CA LYS A 58 -11.47 1.91 1.35
C LYS A 58 -10.13 1.99 0.61
N LEU A 59 -9.04 2.23 1.34
CA LEU A 59 -7.68 2.30 0.79
C LEU A 59 -7.27 1.00 0.11
N VAL A 60 -7.55 -0.14 0.74
CA VAL A 60 -7.27 -1.45 0.15
C VAL A 60 -8.04 -1.66 -1.16
N VAL A 61 -9.30 -1.21 -1.24
CA VAL A 61 -10.08 -1.32 -2.49
C VAL A 61 -9.44 -0.48 -3.60
N ILE A 62 -9.08 0.77 -3.32
CA ILE A 62 -8.41 1.68 -4.28
C ILE A 62 -7.09 1.06 -4.76
N LEU A 63 -6.19 0.73 -3.84
CA LEU A 63 -4.87 0.17 -4.18
C LEU A 63 -4.96 -1.14 -4.95
N ARG A 64 -5.91 -2.02 -4.58
CA ARG A 64 -6.15 -3.28 -5.30
C ARG A 64 -6.65 -3.04 -6.72
N GLN A 65 -7.42 -2.00 -6.97
CA GLN A 65 -7.82 -1.61 -8.33
C GLN A 65 -6.61 -1.06 -9.10
N THR A 66 -5.78 -0.23 -8.49
CA THR A 66 -4.56 0.32 -9.10
C THR A 66 -3.57 -0.78 -9.53
N LEU A 67 -3.44 -1.87 -8.75
CA LEU A 67 -2.63 -3.06 -9.12
C LEU A 67 -3.08 -3.75 -10.43
N ARG A 68 -4.29 -3.48 -10.93
CA ARG A 68 -4.76 -4.05 -12.21
C ARG A 68 -4.17 -3.33 -13.42
N SER A 69 -3.56 -2.16 -13.24
CA SER A 69 -2.97 -1.38 -14.33
C SER A 69 -1.96 -2.16 -15.15
N THR A 70 -2.01 -2.00 -16.47
CA THR A 70 -1.02 -2.54 -17.42
C THR A 70 0.26 -1.72 -17.47
N ASN A 71 0.29 -0.55 -16.82
CA ASN A 71 1.49 0.26 -16.67
C ASN A 71 2.31 -0.22 -15.46
N GLN A 72 3.56 -0.62 -15.71
CA GLN A 72 4.47 -1.14 -14.69
C GLN A 72 4.73 -0.14 -13.57
N ASP A 73 4.88 1.16 -13.86
CA ASP A 73 5.16 2.19 -12.85
C ASP A 73 3.96 2.46 -11.96
N VAL A 74 2.74 2.37 -12.50
CA VAL A 74 1.50 2.42 -11.72
C VAL A 74 1.41 1.21 -10.79
N PHE A 75 1.72 0.01 -11.30
CA PHE A 75 1.74 -1.21 -10.50
C PHE A 75 2.75 -1.14 -9.34
N VAL A 76 3.99 -0.71 -9.63
CA VAL A 76 5.05 -0.56 -8.64
C VAL A 76 4.67 0.46 -7.56
N ARG A 77 4.06 1.59 -7.93
CA ARG A 77 3.57 2.57 -6.95
C ARG A 77 2.43 2.04 -6.09
N ALA A 78 1.54 1.23 -6.65
CA ALA A 78 0.50 0.57 -5.85
C ALA A 78 1.10 -0.42 -4.83
N LEU A 79 2.16 -1.15 -5.20
CA LEU A 79 2.93 -1.96 -4.24
C LEU A 79 3.55 -1.09 -3.14
N ASP A 80 4.16 0.04 -3.50
CA ASP A 80 4.72 1.01 -2.54
C ASP A 80 3.65 1.53 -1.56
N GLY A 81 2.49 1.94 -2.07
CA GLY A 81 1.35 2.35 -1.26
C GLY A 81 0.87 1.27 -0.29
N LEU A 82 0.82 0.01 -0.74
CA LEU A 82 0.44 -1.12 0.12
C LEU A 82 1.47 -1.41 1.22
N ARG A 83 2.77 -1.26 0.93
CA ARG A 83 3.82 -1.42 1.95
C ARG A 83 3.73 -0.34 3.02
N LEU A 84 3.53 0.91 2.61
CA LEU A 84 3.35 2.04 3.53
C LEU A 84 2.09 1.85 4.38
N LEU A 85 0.98 1.44 3.76
CA LEU A 85 -0.26 1.16 4.48
C LEU A 85 -0.07 0.02 5.50
N SER A 86 0.58 -1.07 5.08
CA SER A 86 0.92 -2.20 5.95
C SER A 86 1.76 -1.76 7.16
N GLY A 87 2.76 -0.92 6.95
CA GLY A 87 3.58 -0.38 8.05
C GLY A 87 2.79 0.53 9.00
N CYS A 88 1.78 1.23 8.51
CA CYS A 88 0.97 2.15 9.30
C CYS A 88 -0.12 1.43 10.13
N VAL A 89 -0.87 0.49 9.53
CA VAL A 89 -2.03 -0.15 10.17
C VAL A 89 -1.85 -1.61 10.55
N GLY A 90 -0.74 -2.24 10.11
CA GLY A 90 -0.33 -3.58 10.50
C GLY A 90 -1.44 -4.63 10.42
N PRO A 91 -1.83 -5.27 11.56
CA PRO A 91 -2.83 -6.34 11.57
C PRO A 91 -4.20 -5.99 10.97
N GLU A 92 -4.57 -4.70 10.89
CA GLU A 92 -5.83 -4.26 10.26
C GLU A 92 -5.90 -4.64 8.77
N MET A 93 -4.76 -4.89 8.12
CA MET A 93 -4.73 -5.39 6.74
C MET A 93 -5.11 -6.87 6.62
N ASN A 94 -4.98 -7.67 7.68
CA ASN A 94 -5.09 -9.13 7.65
C ASN A 94 -6.39 -9.65 7.00
N PRO A 95 -7.58 -9.08 7.30
CA PRO A 95 -8.84 -9.51 6.67
C PRO A 95 -8.86 -9.36 5.15
N HIS A 96 -7.97 -8.53 4.58
CA HIS A 96 -7.95 -8.21 3.17
C HIS A 96 -6.86 -8.93 2.38
N LEU A 97 -5.84 -9.49 3.06
CA LEU A 97 -4.65 -10.06 2.43
C LEU A 97 -4.96 -11.15 1.41
N ALA A 98 -5.90 -12.05 1.70
CA ALA A 98 -6.27 -13.12 0.79
C ALA A 98 -6.68 -12.61 -0.61
N SER A 99 -7.33 -11.44 -0.68
CA SER A 99 -7.76 -10.82 -1.93
C SER A 99 -6.67 -9.96 -2.57
N LEU A 100 -5.82 -9.32 -1.76
CA LEU A 100 -4.69 -8.51 -2.22
C LEU A 100 -3.59 -9.37 -2.84
N LEU A 101 -3.26 -10.50 -2.22
CA LEU A 101 -2.18 -11.38 -2.67
C LEU A 101 -2.39 -11.92 -4.09
N VAL A 102 -3.64 -12.10 -4.52
CA VAL A 102 -3.96 -12.47 -5.91
C VAL A 102 -3.53 -11.40 -6.91
N GLN A 103 -3.59 -10.12 -6.53
CA GLN A 103 -3.17 -9.01 -7.37
C GLN A 103 -1.69 -8.66 -7.20
N VAL A 104 -1.14 -8.86 -6.01
CA VAL A 104 0.29 -8.59 -5.71
C VAL A 104 1.20 -9.66 -6.32
N ASN A 105 0.87 -10.95 -6.17
CA ASN A 105 1.73 -12.05 -6.60
C ASN A 105 1.61 -12.36 -8.11
N GLN A 106 1.70 -11.33 -8.95
CA GLN A 106 1.66 -11.44 -10.42
C GLN A 106 3.08 -11.55 -11.01
N LYS A 107 3.84 -12.56 -10.55
CA LYS A 107 5.20 -12.82 -11.05
C LYS A 107 5.19 -13.06 -12.57
N GLY A 108 6.16 -12.51 -13.28
CA GLY A 108 6.28 -12.64 -14.74
C GLY A 108 5.38 -11.71 -15.57
N ARG A 109 4.45 -10.95 -14.96
CA ARG A 109 3.67 -9.93 -15.68
C ARG A 109 4.56 -8.78 -16.19
N PHE A 110 5.51 -8.38 -15.36
CA PHE A 110 6.46 -7.31 -15.60
C PHE A 110 7.86 -7.84 -15.34
N ARG A 111 8.86 -7.36 -16.10
CA ARG A 111 10.24 -7.82 -15.95
C ARG A 111 10.95 -7.03 -14.86
N GLY A 112 11.67 -7.72 -13.97
CA GLY A 112 12.58 -7.10 -13.00
C GLY A 112 11.90 -6.47 -11.78
N ILE A 113 10.67 -6.90 -11.45
CA ILE A 113 9.92 -6.39 -10.28
C ILE A 113 9.70 -7.47 -9.19
N GLU A 114 10.25 -8.66 -9.38
CA GLU A 114 10.05 -9.82 -8.50
C GLU A 114 10.53 -9.52 -7.07
N ALA A 115 11.66 -8.81 -6.92
CA ALA A 115 12.17 -8.36 -5.64
C ALA A 115 11.15 -7.47 -4.92
N LYS A 116 10.57 -6.48 -5.62
CA LYS A 116 9.55 -5.57 -5.08
C LYS A 116 8.27 -6.30 -4.65
N ILE A 117 7.84 -7.30 -5.42
CA ILE A 117 6.70 -8.15 -5.07
C ILE A 117 7.01 -8.93 -3.78
N ASN A 118 8.17 -9.56 -3.69
CA ASN A 118 8.58 -10.32 -2.51
C ASN A 118 8.69 -9.40 -1.27
N GLU A 119 9.36 -8.25 -1.39
CA GLU A 119 9.44 -7.22 -0.34
C GLU A 119 8.05 -6.78 0.14
N THR A 120 7.07 -6.71 -0.75
CA THR A 120 5.69 -6.35 -0.39
C THR A 120 5.01 -7.46 0.42
N ILE A 121 5.19 -8.71 0.02
CA ILE A 121 4.65 -9.88 0.73
C ILE A 121 5.33 -10.03 2.10
N GLU A 122 6.64 -9.83 2.17
CA GLU A 122 7.42 -9.83 3.42
C GLU A 122 6.96 -8.72 4.37
N ALA A 123 6.71 -7.51 3.86
CA ALA A 123 6.16 -6.41 4.66
C ALA A 123 4.76 -6.76 5.23
N PHE A 124 3.90 -7.43 4.46
CA PHE A 124 2.62 -7.92 5.00
C PHE A 124 2.82 -8.94 6.12
N ALA A 125 3.76 -9.88 5.95
CA ALA A 125 4.06 -10.88 6.97
C ALA A 125 4.60 -10.24 8.26
N TYR A 126 5.59 -9.35 8.12
CA TYR A 126 6.24 -8.67 9.24
C TYR A 126 5.25 -7.81 10.04
N ASN A 127 4.46 -6.96 9.37
CA ASN A 127 3.54 -6.04 10.06
C ASN A 127 2.25 -6.72 10.54
N GLY A 128 1.81 -7.80 9.89
CA GLY A 128 0.54 -8.47 10.19
C GLY A 128 0.66 -9.72 11.08
N GLY A 129 1.88 -10.18 11.38
CA GLY A 129 2.17 -11.29 12.28
C GLY A 129 1.64 -12.66 11.80
N ASP A 130 1.41 -13.58 12.73
CA ASP A 130 1.04 -14.98 12.43
C ASP A 130 -0.20 -15.12 11.56
N ALA A 131 -1.19 -14.24 11.76
CA ALA A 131 -2.40 -14.23 10.96
C ALA A 131 -2.11 -13.87 9.49
N ALA A 132 -1.22 -12.89 9.25
CA ALA A 132 -0.77 -12.56 7.91
C ALA A 132 0.04 -13.69 7.28
N ILE A 133 0.98 -14.28 8.03
CA ILE A 133 1.80 -15.40 7.56
C ILE A 133 0.90 -16.58 7.13
N LYS A 134 -0.11 -16.91 7.92
CA LYS A 134 -1.09 -17.96 7.59
C LYS A 134 -1.84 -17.64 6.29
N ALA A 135 -2.32 -16.41 6.15
CA ALA A 135 -3.01 -15.97 4.93
C ALA A 135 -2.10 -15.97 3.69
N ILE A 136 -0.83 -15.58 3.86
CA ILE A 136 0.19 -15.58 2.81
C ILE A 136 0.49 -17.00 2.36
N LYS A 137 0.82 -17.91 3.28
CA LYS A 137 1.14 -19.32 2.95
C LYS A 137 -0.02 -20.03 2.23
N ALA A 138 -1.27 -19.66 2.52
CA ALA A 138 -2.43 -20.18 1.81
C ALA A 138 -2.52 -19.74 0.33
N LYS A 139 -1.91 -18.61 -0.04
CA LYS A 139 -1.92 -18.07 -1.42
C LYS A 139 -0.58 -18.16 -2.14
N VAL A 140 0.51 -18.19 -1.40
CA VAL A 140 1.89 -18.26 -1.87
C VAL A 140 2.59 -19.37 -1.07
N PRO A 141 2.37 -20.65 -1.41
CA PRO A 141 2.88 -21.77 -0.62
C PRO A 141 4.42 -21.84 -0.52
N THR A 142 5.12 -21.21 -1.46
CA THR A 142 6.58 -21.11 -1.49
C THR A 142 7.14 -20.02 -0.57
N PHE A 143 6.29 -19.23 0.08
CA PHE A 143 6.73 -18.18 0.99
C PHE A 143 7.37 -18.76 2.25
N THR A 144 8.60 -18.33 2.53
CA THR A 144 9.35 -18.63 3.75
C THR A 144 9.64 -17.33 4.48
N ILE A 145 9.61 -17.38 5.81
CA ILE A 145 10.06 -16.25 6.65
C ILE A 145 11.58 -16.36 6.71
N CYS A 146 12.29 -15.28 6.35
CA CYS A 146 13.72 -15.14 6.60
C CYS A 146 13.98 -14.81 8.08
#